data_AF-A0A948AYN4-F1
#
_entry.id   AF-A0A948AYN4-F1
#
_cell.length_a   1.000
_cell.length_b   1.000
_cell.length_c   1.000
_cell.angle_alpha   90.00
_cell.angle_beta   90.00
_cell.angle_gamma   90.00
#
_symmetry.space_group_name_H-M   'P 1'
#
loop_
_entity.id
_entity.type
_entity.pdbx_description
1 polymer ?
#
loop_
_entity_poly.entity_id
_entity_poly.type
_entity_poly.pdbx_seq_one_letter_code
_entity_poly.pdbx_strand_id
1 'polypeptide(L)'
;MGSVRQFLRNLASMSGLRVCPKTGRRAFMRGKGRVFWPLYLLIGLAALVWHLVRVLPRPSRATYPCQRVAGPIAWSFLASLLAWPVALLTSRRARRFLHERRYVLAALAVVITVGAAIVGLSSSSRNAEAMVPPDARNSPIGTARGTFPGRVVWCYDPAAATWDGSTGYWWEDRWNSQTAVDAMMS
;
A
#
# COMPACT_ATOMS: atom_id res chain seq x y z
N MET A 1 5.43 -47.76 24.12
CA MET A 1 4.19 -46.94 24.17
C MET A 1 4.33 -45.59 24.92
N GLY A 2 5.52 -45.16 25.38
CA GLY A 2 5.69 -43.88 26.11
C GLY A 2 5.86 -42.63 25.25
N SER A 3 6.33 -42.75 24.00
CA SER A 3 6.69 -41.62 23.14
C SER A 3 5.49 -40.80 22.65
N VAL A 4 4.38 -41.46 22.31
CA VAL A 4 3.17 -40.78 21.80
C VAL A 4 2.47 -39.96 22.89
N ARG A 5 2.47 -40.43 24.16
CA ARG A 5 1.92 -39.65 25.30
C ARG A 5 2.79 -38.44 25.66
N GLN A 6 4.10 -38.50 25.39
CA GLN A 6 5.01 -37.36 25.55
C GLN A 6 4.75 -36.32 24.45
N PHE A 7 4.59 -36.78 23.21
CA PHE A 7 4.31 -35.92 22.05
C PHE A 7 2.94 -35.22 22.14
N LEU A 8 1.91 -35.94 22.62
CA LEU A 8 0.58 -35.36 22.85
C LEU A 8 0.56 -34.35 24.01
N ARG A 9 1.41 -34.51 25.03
CA ARG A 9 1.61 -33.49 26.08
C ARG A 9 2.28 -32.23 25.55
N ASN A 10 3.23 -32.38 24.62
CA ASN A 10 3.89 -31.23 23.97
C ASN A 10 2.95 -30.49 23.00
N LEU A 11 2.02 -31.19 22.34
CA LEU A 11 0.98 -30.55 21.54
C LEU A 11 -0.05 -29.80 22.40
N ALA A 12 -0.37 -30.31 23.59
CA ALA A 12 -1.17 -29.58 24.58
C ALA A 12 -0.44 -28.36 25.18
N SER A 13 0.88 -28.23 24.98
CA SER A 13 1.68 -27.05 25.36
C SER A 13 1.65 -25.92 24.33
N MET A 14 0.91 -26.07 23.22
CA MET A 14 0.73 -25.02 22.20
C MET A 14 -0.51 -24.15 22.44
N SER A 15 -1.25 -24.35 23.54
CA SER A 15 -2.42 -23.55 23.91
C SER A 15 -2.07 -22.48 24.94
N GLY A 16 -1.36 -21.44 24.50
CA GLY A 16 -1.45 -20.05 25.00
C GLY A 16 -1.21 -19.75 26.49
N LEU A 17 -0.88 -20.74 27.32
CA LEU A 17 -0.68 -20.59 28.75
C LEU A 17 0.80 -20.42 29.04
N ARG A 18 1.25 -19.17 29.16
CA ARG A 18 2.58 -18.87 29.71
C ARG A 18 2.45 -18.79 31.24
N VAL A 19 3.26 -19.58 31.94
CA VAL A 19 3.34 -19.56 33.40
C VAL A 19 4.48 -18.63 33.79
N CYS A 20 4.22 -17.65 34.67
CA CYS A 20 5.27 -16.76 35.15
C CYS A 20 6.24 -17.53 36.07
N PRO A 21 7.56 -17.56 35.80
CA PRO A 21 8.51 -18.33 36.59
C PRO A 21 8.70 -17.79 38.03
N LYS A 22 8.37 -16.51 38.29
CA LYS A 22 8.53 -15.90 39.62
C LYS A 22 7.29 -15.97 40.52
N THR A 23 6.09 -16.11 39.96
CA THR A 23 4.85 -16.04 40.75
C THR A 23 3.93 -17.25 40.56
N GLY A 24 4.25 -18.18 39.65
CA GLY A 24 3.43 -19.36 39.36
C GLY A 24 2.04 -19.05 38.78
N ARG A 25 1.69 -17.77 38.59
CA ARG A 25 0.40 -17.37 38.06
C ARG A 25 0.33 -17.74 36.58
N ARG A 26 -0.69 -18.51 36.23
CA ARG A 26 -1.06 -18.85 34.86
C ARG A 26 -1.66 -17.59 34.22
N ALA A 27 -0.90 -16.94 33.33
CA ALA A 27 -1.41 -15.81 32.58
C ALA A 27 -1.95 -16.32 31.24
N PHE A 28 -3.27 -16.32 31.10
CA PHE A 28 -3.91 -16.53 29.81
C PHE A 28 -3.71 -15.27 28.97
N MET A 29 -2.92 -15.34 27.91
CA MET A 29 -2.86 -14.22 26.96
C MET A 29 -4.21 -14.12 26.25
N ARG A 30 -5.10 -13.26 26.77
CA ARG A 30 -6.39 -12.96 26.17
C ARG A 30 -6.15 -12.44 24.74
N GLY A 31 -6.57 -13.23 23.76
CA GLY A 31 -6.24 -13.01 22.36
C GLY A 31 -6.64 -11.62 21.89
N LYS A 32 -5.66 -10.81 21.48
CA LYS A 32 -5.85 -9.48 20.89
C LYS A 32 -6.63 -9.50 19.55
N GLY A 33 -6.99 -10.69 19.04
CA GLY A 33 -7.68 -10.87 17.75
C GLY A 33 -9.03 -10.15 17.62
N ARG A 34 -9.73 -9.86 18.72
CA ARG A 34 -11.01 -9.12 18.67
C ARG A 34 -10.87 -7.65 18.25
N VAL A 35 -9.71 -7.02 18.48
CA VAL A 35 -9.47 -5.60 18.13
C VAL A 35 -8.82 -5.46 16.76
N PHE A 36 -7.97 -6.42 16.38
CA PHE A 36 -7.28 -6.38 15.09
C PHE A 36 -8.19 -6.65 13.88
N TRP A 37 -9.22 -7.48 14.04
CA TRP A 37 -10.17 -7.77 12.96
C TRP A 37 -10.95 -6.54 12.46
N PRO A 38 -11.64 -5.76 13.31
CA PRO A 38 -12.35 -4.57 12.85
C PRO A 38 -11.41 -3.49 12.31
N LEU A 39 -10.22 -3.33 12.91
CA LEU A 39 -9.22 -2.37 12.43
C LEU A 39 -8.75 -2.71 11.01
N TYR A 40 -8.48 -3.99 10.75
CA TYR A 40 -8.14 -4.48 9.43
C TYR A 40 -9.22 -4.17 8.38
N LEU A 41 -10.50 -4.42 8.72
CA LEU A 41 -11.63 -4.13 7.83
C LEU A 41 -11.77 -2.62 7.56
N LEU A 42 -11.61 -1.78 8.58
CA LEU A 42 -11.74 -0.34 8.45
C LEU A 42 -10.63 0.27 7.58
N ILE A 43 -9.37 -0.13 7.79
CA ILE A 43 -8.23 0.36 7.01
C ILE A 43 -8.35 -0.07 5.55
N GLY A 44 -8.69 -1.34 5.30
CA GLY A 44 -8.85 -1.87 3.95
C GLY A 44 -9.98 -1.18 3.18
N LEU A 45 -11.13 -0.96 3.83
CA LEU A 45 -12.27 -0.28 3.21
C LEU A 45 -11.98 1.21 2.96
N ALA A 46 -11.35 1.90 3.92
CA ALA A 46 -10.96 3.31 3.74
C ALA A 46 -9.97 3.49 2.57
N ALA A 47 -8.97 2.60 2.45
CA ALA A 47 -8.02 2.62 1.34
C ALA A 47 -8.71 2.35 -0.01
N LEU A 48 -9.63 1.38 -0.06
CA LEU A 48 -10.40 1.06 -1.26
C LEU A 48 -11.26 2.24 -1.71
N VAL A 49 -12.05 2.84 -0.80
CA VAL A 49 -12.91 3.99 -1.11
C VAL A 49 -12.09 5.18 -1.58
N TRP A 50 -11.01 5.52 -0.88
CA TRP A 50 -10.13 6.62 -1.25
C TRP A 50 -9.50 6.43 -2.63
N HIS A 51 -9.06 5.21 -2.95
CA HIS A 51 -8.49 4.87 -4.26
C HIS A 51 -9.53 4.98 -5.37
N LEU A 52 -10.73 4.39 -5.20
CA LEU A 52 -11.78 4.44 -6.22
C LEU A 52 -12.26 5.87 -6.51
N VAL A 53 -12.57 6.65 -5.47
CA VAL A 53 -13.08 8.03 -5.62
C VAL A 53 -12.10 8.92 -6.40
N ARG A 54 -10.79 8.71 -6.21
CA ARG A 54 -9.76 9.53 -6.85
C ARG A 54 -9.38 9.04 -8.24
N VAL A 55 -9.37 7.72 -8.48
CA VAL A 55 -8.86 7.10 -9.70
C VAL A 55 -9.95 6.91 -10.77
N LEU A 56 -11.22 6.63 -10.41
CA LEU A 56 -12.31 6.50 -11.40
C LEU A 56 -12.49 7.73 -12.29
N PRO A 57 -12.49 8.98 -11.76
CA PRO A 57 -12.70 10.17 -12.59
C PRO A 57 -11.56 10.42 -13.56
N ARG A 58 -10.31 10.06 -13.20
CA ARG A 58 -9.13 10.14 -14.07
C ARG A 58 -8.12 9.05 -13.71
N PRO A 59 -7.92 8.02 -14.55
CA PRO A 59 -7.07 6.87 -14.23
C PRO A 59 -5.59 7.24 -14.10
N SER A 60 -5.14 8.34 -14.72
CA SER A 60 -3.77 8.86 -14.58
C SER A 60 -3.38 9.21 -13.13
N ARG A 61 -4.34 9.41 -12.24
CA ARG A 61 -4.09 9.69 -10.81
C ARG A 61 -3.56 8.49 -10.03
N ALA A 62 -3.64 7.27 -10.57
CA ALA A 62 -3.11 6.06 -9.93
C ALA A 62 -1.58 6.12 -9.71
N THR A 63 -0.87 6.91 -10.52
CA THR A 63 0.59 7.04 -10.46
C THR A 63 1.06 7.97 -9.33
N TYR A 64 0.17 8.76 -8.74
CA TYR A 64 0.52 9.66 -7.64
C TYR A 64 1.08 8.89 -6.44
N PRO A 65 2.06 9.43 -5.70
CA PRO A 65 2.74 8.72 -4.62
C PRO A 65 1.78 8.23 -3.53
N CYS A 66 0.74 9.00 -3.19
CA CYS A 66 -0.29 8.59 -2.23
C CYS A 66 -1.17 7.44 -2.75
N GLN A 67 -1.40 7.36 -4.07
CA GLN A 67 -2.19 6.31 -4.69
C GLN A 67 -1.38 5.03 -4.90
N ARG A 68 -0.06 5.12 -5.10
CA ARG A 68 0.84 3.96 -5.14
C ARG A 68 0.88 3.19 -3.81
N VAL A 69 0.65 3.87 -2.69
CA VAL A 69 0.54 3.22 -1.36
C VAL A 69 -0.87 2.69 -1.13
N ALA A 70 -1.91 3.45 -1.50
CA ALA A 70 -3.30 3.06 -1.28
C ALA A 70 -3.72 1.84 -2.11
N GLY A 71 -3.24 1.73 -3.36
CA GLY A 71 -3.60 0.65 -4.28
C GLY A 71 -3.33 -0.76 -3.72
N PRO A 72 -2.09 -1.10 -3.33
CA PRO A 72 -1.79 -2.40 -2.73
C PRO A 72 -2.61 -2.73 -1.48
N ILE A 73 -2.88 -1.73 -0.63
CA ILE A 73 -3.72 -1.91 0.58
C ILE A 73 -5.16 -2.26 0.18
N ALA A 74 -5.72 -1.57 -0.82
CA ALA A 74 -7.05 -1.86 -1.33
C ALA A 74 -7.15 -3.26 -1.98
N TRP A 75 -6.19 -3.64 -2.83
CA TRP A 75 -6.18 -4.94 -3.51
C TRP A 75 -5.96 -6.10 -2.55
N SER A 76 -5.06 -5.95 -1.58
CA SER A 76 -4.83 -6.98 -0.54
C SER A 76 -6.06 -7.18 0.36
N PHE A 77 -6.82 -6.11 0.63
CA PHE A 77 -8.09 -6.21 1.34
C PHE A 77 -9.11 -7.08 0.59
N LEU A 78 -9.30 -6.83 -0.70
CA LEU A 78 -10.19 -7.63 -1.56
C LEU A 78 -9.70 -9.08 -1.68
N ALA A 79 -8.40 -9.28 -1.88
CA ALA A 79 -7.80 -10.61 -1.94
C ALA A 79 -8.05 -11.41 -0.66
N SER A 80 -7.92 -10.78 0.50
CA SER A 80 -8.17 -11.44 1.79
C SER A 80 -9.65 -11.75 2.02
N LEU A 81 -10.57 -10.87 1.60
CA LEU A 81 -12.01 -11.13 1.65
C LEU A 81 -12.40 -12.37 0.84
N LEU A 82 -11.77 -12.59 -0.31
CA LEU A 82 -11.99 -13.75 -1.17
C LEU A 82 -11.24 -14.99 -0.69
N ALA A 83 -10.06 -14.83 -0.09
CA ALA A 83 -9.22 -15.94 0.35
C ALA A 83 -9.90 -16.83 1.41
N TRP A 84 -10.63 -16.23 2.37
CA TRP A 84 -11.35 -16.98 3.41
C TRP A 84 -12.44 -17.92 2.87
N PRO A 85 -13.44 -17.45 2.09
CA PRO A 85 -14.45 -18.33 1.53
C PRO A 85 -13.86 -19.31 0.51
N VAL A 86 -12.87 -18.91 -0.30
CA VAL A 86 -12.18 -19.83 -1.22
C VAL A 86 -11.49 -20.95 -0.46
N ALA A 87 -10.76 -20.66 0.62
CA ALA A 87 -10.13 -21.68 1.46
C ALA A 87 -11.16 -22.61 2.12
N LEU A 88 -12.30 -22.09 2.56
CA LEU A 88 -13.37 -22.89 3.16
C LEU A 88 -14.05 -23.81 2.13
N LEU A 89 -14.38 -23.28 0.95
CA LEU A 89 -15.04 -24.04 -0.10
C LEU A 89 -14.12 -25.10 -0.70
N THR A 90 -12.87 -24.75 -0.98
CA THR A 90 -11.86 -25.69 -1.47
C THR A 90 -11.55 -26.77 -0.44
N SER A 91 -11.44 -26.45 0.86
CA SER A 91 -11.23 -27.46 1.90
C SER A 91 -12.43 -28.38 2.09
N ARG A 92 -13.66 -27.85 2.06
CA ARG A 92 -14.89 -28.66 2.10
C ARG A 92 -14.99 -29.57 0.88
N ARG A 93 -14.66 -29.05 -0.31
CA ARG A 93 -14.74 -29.81 -1.57
C ARG A 93 -13.62 -30.84 -1.69
N ALA A 94 -12.40 -30.52 -1.24
CA ALA A 94 -11.31 -31.46 -1.12
C ALA A 94 -11.66 -32.62 -0.17
N ARG A 95 -12.25 -32.32 1.01
CA ARG A 95 -12.73 -33.36 1.93
C ARG A 95 -13.81 -34.25 1.31
N ARG A 96 -14.75 -33.69 0.53
CA ARG A 96 -15.74 -34.48 -0.20
C ARG A 96 -15.09 -35.38 -1.26
N PHE A 97 -14.16 -34.88 -2.05
CA PHE A 97 -13.46 -35.70 -3.05
C PHE A 97 -12.60 -36.80 -2.43
N LEU A 98 -11.98 -36.54 -1.28
CA LEU A 98 -11.28 -37.57 -0.51
C LEU A 98 -12.25 -38.65 0.01
N HIS A 99 -13.43 -38.25 0.50
CA HIS A 99 -14.46 -39.18 0.96
C HIS A 99 -15.07 -40.01 -0.20
N GLU A 100 -15.26 -39.41 -1.37
CA GLU A 100 -15.75 -40.08 -2.60
C GLU A 100 -14.64 -40.90 -3.31
N ARG A 101 -13.46 -41.07 -2.70
CA ARG A 101 -12.27 -41.73 -3.28
C ARG A 101 -11.80 -41.17 -4.63
N ARG A 102 -12.18 -39.93 -4.97
CA ARG A 102 -11.78 -39.20 -6.18
C ARG A 102 -10.44 -38.48 -5.96
N TYR A 103 -9.39 -39.26 -5.70
CA TYR A 103 -8.06 -38.74 -5.32
C TYR A 103 -7.43 -37.81 -6.36
N VAL A 104 -7.66 -38.05 -7.66
CA VAL A 104 -7.13 -37.20 -8.75
C VAL A 104 -7.70 -35.78 -8.67
N LEU A 105 -9.01 -35.64 -8.46
CA LEU A 105 -9.66 -34.32 -8.33
C LEU A 105 -9.25 -33.62 -7.03
N ALA A 106 -9.05 -34.37 -5.95
CA ALA A 106 -8.54 -33.83 -4.69
C ALA A 106 -7.10 -33.30 -4.85
N ALA A 107 -6.23 -34.06 -5.52
CA ALA A 107 -4.85 -33.64 -5.80
C ALA A 107 -4.81 -32.39 -6.67
N LEU A 108 -5.62 -32.31 -7.73
CA LEU A 108 -5.73 -31.11 -8.57
C LEU A 108 -6.16 -29.87 -7.78
N ALA A 109 -7.16 -30.00 -6.90
CA ALA A 109 -7.61 -28.89 -6.05
C ALA A 109 -6.51 -28.40 -5.09
N VAL A 110 -5.70 -29.31 -4.54
CA VAL A 110 -4.56 -28.97 -3.69
C VAL A 110 -3.46 -28.28 -4.51
N VAL A 111 -3.12 -28.81 -5.68
CA VAL A 111 -2.09 -28.21 -6.56
C VAL A 111 -2.49 -26.79 -6.99
N ILE A 112 -3.74 -26.57 -7.38
CA ILE A 112 -4.23 -25.24 -7.78
C ILE A 112 -4.15 -24.25 -6.62
N THR A 113 -4.59 -24.65 -5.42
CA THR A 113 -4.58 -23.76 -4.24
C THR A 113 -3.16 -23.45 -3.76
N VAL A 114 -2.27 -24.43 -3.74
CA VAL A 114 -0.85 -24.24 -3.40
C VAL A 114 -0.14 -23.39 -4.47
N GLY A 115 -0.38 -23.66 -5.75
CA GLY A 115 0.19 -22.89 -6.85
C GLY A 115 -0.23 -21.42 -6.81
N ALA A 116 -1.52 -21.13 -6.59
CA ALA A 116 -2.01 -19.77 -6.43
C ALA A 116 -1.38 -19.04 -5.23
N ALA A 117 -1.16 -19.74 -4.11
CA ALA A 117 -0.48 -19.17 -2.95
C ALA A 117 0.99 -18.82 -3.27
N ILE A 118 1.72 -19.71 -3.94
CA ILE A 118 3.12 -19.49 -4.32
C ILE A 118 3.25 -18.28 -5.26
N VAL A 119 2.39 -18.19 -6.29
CA VAL A 119 2.37 -17.04 -7.21
C VAL A 119 2.08 -15.73 -6.46
N GLY A 120 1.10 -15.74 -5.55
CA GLY A 120 0.77 -14.59 -4.72
C GLY A 120 1.96 -14.11 -3.88
N LEU A 121 2.63 -15.02 -3.19
CA LEU A 121 3.81 -14.69 -2.36
C LEU A 121 5.00 -14.21 -3.20
N SER A 122 5.16 -14.72 -4.42
CA SER A 122 6.31 -14.39 -5.28
C SER A 122 6.18 -13.02 -5.98
N SER A 123 4.95 -12.49 -6.10
CA SER A 123 4.66 -11.25 -6.82
C SER A 123 4.99 -9.94 -6.08
N SER A 124 5.51 -10.01 -4.84
CA SER A 124 5.68 -8.85 -3.93
C SER A 124 6.96 -8.02 -4.15
N SER A 125 7.78 -8.29 -5.17
CA SER A 125 9.16 -7.76 -5.28
C SER A 125 9.37 -6.64 -6.31
N ARG A 126 8.36 -5.80 -6.61
CA ARG A 126 8.63 -4.54 -7.31
C ARG A 126 9.01 -3.47 -6.30
N ASN A 127 10.32 -3.32 -6.06
CA ASN A 127 10.86 -2.18 -5.33
C ASN A 127 10.35 -0.92 -6.01
N ALA A 128 9.53 -0.14 -5.28
CA ALA A 128 9.16 1.18 -5.72
C ALA A 128 10.42 2.04 -5.61
N GLU A 129 11.16 2.20 -6.70
CA GLU A 129 12.18 3.24 -6.77
C GLU A 129 11.51 4.57 -6.42
N ALA A 130 12.00 5.17 -5.35
CA ALA A 130 11.65 6.54 -5.02
C ALA A 130 12.13 7.39 -6.19
N MET A 131 11.23 8.15 -6.81
CA MET A 131 11.66 9.15 -7.78
C MET A 131 12.56 10.13 -7.05
N VAL A 132 13.85 10.09 -7.35
CA VAL A 132 14.83 11.07 -6.89
C VAL A 132 14.72 12.23 -7.86
N PRO A 133 14.19 13.40 -7.44
CA PRO A 133 14.25 14.59 -8.28
C PRO A 133 15.73 14.87 -8.62
N PRO A 134 16.05 15.30 -9.85
CA PRO A 134 17.43 15.63 -10.22
C PRO A 134 18.00 16.75 -9.33
N ASP A 135 17.13 17.63 -8.82
CA ASP A 135 17.51 18.72 -7.95
C ASP A 135 17.54 18.29 -6.49
N ALA A 136 18.67 18.52 -5.82
CA ALA A 136 18.78 18.33 -4.38
C ALA A 136 17.86 19.30 -3.65
N ARG A 137 17.16 18.80 -2.63
CA ARG A 137 16.19 19.56 -1.83
C ARG A 137 16.79 20.90 -1.35
N ASN A 138 16.08 22.00 -1.60
CA ASN A 138 16.47 23.36 -1.20
C ASN A 138 17.85 23.79 -1.72
N SER A 139 18.29 23.27 -2.86
CA SER A 139 19.49 23.77 -3.52
C SER A 139 19.11 25.00 -4.34
N PRO A 140 19.54 26.22 -3.95
CA PRO A 140 19.23 27.41 -4.73
C PRO A 140 19.89 27.29 -6.11
N ILE A 141 19.13 27.63 -7.16
CA ILE A 141 19.62 27.70 -8.52
C ILE A 141 20.03 29.15 -8.79
N GLY A 142 21.27 29.36 -9.25
CA GLY A 142 21.81 30.69 -9.57
C GLY A 142 22.69 31.31 -8.47
N THR A 143 23.22 32.49 -8.75
CA THR A 143 24.08 33.25 -7.83
C THR A 143 23.23 34.11 -6.91
N ALA A 144 23.38 33.95 -5.58
CA ALA A 144 22.62 34.76 -4.63
C ALA A 144 22.92 36.26 -4.79
N ARG A 145 21.87 37.10 -4.81
CA ARG A 145 21.97 38.56 -4.88
C ARG A 145 21.34 39.22 -3.65
N GLY A 146 21.86 40.39 -3.27
CA GLY A 146 21.41 41.17 -2.11
C GLY A 146 22.26 40.99 -0.85
N THR A 147 21.93 41.75 0.21
CA THR A 147 22.72 41.85 1.45
C THR A 147 22.81 40.55 2.25
N PHE A 148 21.88 39.62 2.03
CA PHE A 148 21.80 38.37 2.79
C PHE A 148 21.53 37.17 1.86
N PRO A 149 22.57 36.38 1.52
CA PRO A 149 22.42 35.24 0.62
C PRO A 149 21.49 34.18 1.22
N GLY A 150 20.65 33.57 0.39
CA GLY A 150 19.72 32.49 0.78
C GLY A 150 18.28 32.92 1.09
N ARG A 151 17.93 34.20 0.94
CA ARG A 151 16.53 34.65 0.99
C ARG A 151 15.92 34.69 -0.41
N VAL A 152 14.65 34.32 -0.52
CA VAL A 152 13.87 34.49 -1.74
C VAL A 152 13.29 35.91 -1.74
N VAL A 153 13.61 36.69 -2.76
CA VAL A 153 12.98 37.99 -3.02
C VAL A 153 11.97 37.79 -4.13
N TRP A 154 10.76 38.35 -3.96
CA TRP A 154 9.73 38.34 -4.98
C TRP A 154 9.78 39.67 -5.71
N CYS A 155 9.90 39.62 -7.03
CA CYS A 155 9.72 40.79 -7.90
C CYS A 155 8.38 40.64 -8.62
N TYR A 156 7.68 41.76 -8.80
CA TYR A 156 6.40 41.81 -9.47
C TYR A 156 6.45 42.89 -10.56
N ASP A 157 6.22 42.47 -11.80
CA ASP A 157 6.04 43.35 -12.95
C ASP A 157 4.74 42.99 -13.67
N PRO A 158 3.73 43.88 -13.71
CA PRO A 158 2.48 43.62 -14.43
C PRO A 158 2.66 43.49 -15.95
N ALA A 159 3.77 43.96 -16.52
CA ALA A 159 4.08 43.79 -17.93
C ALA A 159 4.61 42.39 -18.28
N ALA A 160 4.96 41.56 -17.29
CA ALA A 160 5.48 40.22 -17.52
C ALA A 160 4.43 39.25 -18.09
N ALA A 161 3.17 39.38 -17.64
CA ALA A 161 2.05 38.56 -18.11
C ALA A 161 0.80 39.43 -18.32
N THR A 162 0.35 39.55 -19.57
CA THR A 162 -0.72 40.49 -19.98
C THR A 162 -2.00 39.81 -20.47
N TRP A 163 -2.17 38.52 -20.14
CA TRP A 163 -3.35 37.76 -20.58
C TRP A 163 -4.65 38.32 -20.02
N ASP A 164 -5.65 38.45 -20.91
CA ASP A 164 -6.94 39.08 -20.63
C ASP A 164 -7.96 38.16 -19.95
N GLY A 165 -7.63 36.88 -19.75
CA GLY A 165 -8.53 35.89 -19.15
C GLY A 165 -9.48 35.19 -20.13
N SER A 166 -9.48 35.56 -21.41
CA SER A 166 -10.51 35.12 -22.36
C SER A 166 -10.00 34.74 -23.74
N THR A 167 -8.90 35.36 -24.21
CA THR A 167 -8.40 35.19 -25.56
C THR A 167 -7.20 34.24 -25.59
N GLY A 168 -7.38 33.06 -26.19
CA GLY A 168 -6.32 32.04 -26.27
C GLY A 168 -5.90 31.49 -24.91
N TYR A 169 -4.67 31.00 -24.82
CA TYR A 169 -4.13 30.42 -23.59
C TYR A 169 -3.08 31.31 -22.93
N TRP A 170 -3.13 31.39 -21.59
CA TRP A 170 -2.26 32.25 -20.79
C TRP A 170 -0.76 31.93 -20.90
N TRP A 171 -0.39 30.74 -21.36
CA TRP A 171 1.00 30.30 -21.52
C TRP A 171 1.58 30.60 -22.90
N GLU A 172 0.82 31.24 -23.80
CA GLU A 172 1.33 31.58 -25.13
C GLU A 172 2.30 32.76 -25.06
N ASP A 173 3.34 32.74 -25.89
CA ASP A 173 4.42 33.74 -25.91
C ASP A 173 3.91 35.17 -26.11
N ARG A 174 2.82 35.36 -26.87
CA ARG A 174 2.22 36.70 -27.08
C ARG A 174 1.69 37.37 -25.81
N TRP A 175 1.44 36.60 -24.76
CA TRP A 175 0.97 37.09 -23.46
C TRP A 175 2.08 37.16 -22.41
N ASN A 176 3.29 36.69 -22.73
CA ASN A 176 4.40 36.55 -21.79
C ASN A 176 5.64 37.30 -22.31
N SER A 177 5.99 38.42 -21.68
CA SER A 177 7.13 39.25 -22.10
C SER A 177 8.43 38.72 -21.53
N GLN A 178 9.24 38.03 -22.34
CA GLN A 178 10.56 37.55 -21.92
C GLN A 178 11.45 38.71 -21.45
N THR A 179 11.40 39.86 -22.12
CA THR A 179 12.18 41.05 -21.75
C THR A 179 11.83 41.57 -20.35
N ALA A 180 10.55 41.57 -19.97
CA ALA A 180 10.14 41.97 -18.62
C ALA A 180 10.59 40.95 -17.56
N VAL A 181 10.53 39.65 -17.90
CA VAL A 181 11.02 38.58 -17.03
C VAL A 181 12.53 38.67 -16.81
N ASP A 182 13.30 38.93 -17.86
CA ASP A 182 14.76 39.08 -17.77
C ASP A 182 15.15 40.30 -16.93
N ALA A 183 14.41 41.41 -17.04
CA ALA A 183 14.63 42.61 -16.23
C ALA A 183 14.37 42.37 -14.73
N MET A 184 13.48 41.44 -14.37
CA MET A 184 13.26 41.06 -12.96
C MET A 184 14.41 40.23 -12.38
N MET A 185 15.25 39.62 -13.23
CA MET A 185 16.36 38.74 -12.83
C MET A 185 17.73 39.44 -12.87
N SER A 186 17.83 40.61 -13.52
CA SER A 186 19.07 41.38 -13.74
C SER A 186 19.42 42.31 -12.59
#